data_AF-A0A496A926-F1
#
_entry.id   AF-A0A496A926-F1
#
_cell.length_a   1.000
_cell.length_b   1.000
_cell.length_c   1.000
_cell.angle_alpha   90.00
_cell.angle_beta   90.00
_cell.angle_gamma   90.00
#
_symmetry.space_group_name_H-M   'P 1'
#
loop_
_entity.id
_entity.type
_entity.pdbx_description
1 polymer ?
#
loop_
_entity_poly.entity_id
_entity_poly.type
_entity_poly.pdbx_seq_one_letter_code
_entity_poly.pdbx_strand_id
1 'polypeptide(L)'
;MPKKQIAASYKNFHVLAHNLDETGDLKAVCKETLGIGVRLADWNDILAYYREGGSLEDFIAALEIPLEYVNPNDTDPIPNTAYRISMNGELIWDGDRHYFVARHDHTKRAGFLAHDDIDDYHLTLGSWFGKGGFALCYGDLDSTVAPPEPDITEPVQTSGG
;
A
#
# COMPACT_ATOMS: atom_id res chain seq x y z
N MET A 1 -0.94 2.14 -27.72
CA MET A 1 -0.40 2.05 -26.35
C MET A 1 -1.61 1.92 -25.43
N PRO A 2 -1.76 0.86 -24.62
CA PRO A 2 -2.82 0.85 -23.62
C PRO A 2 -2.57 2.01 -22.64
N LYS A 3 -3.62 2.77 -22.32
CA LYS A 3 -3.57 4.00 -21.52
C LYS A 3 -3.07 3.69 -20.10
N LYS A 4 -2.29 4.62 -19.51
CA LYS A 4 -2.01 4.69 -18.07
C LYS A 4 -3.33 4.54 -17.31
N GLN A 5 -3.53 3.44 -16.58
CA GLN A 5 -4.77 3.18 -15.86
C GLN A 5 -4.60 3.52 -14.38
N ILE A 6 -4.39 4.82 -14.13
CA ILE A 6 -4.41 5.39 -12.79
C ILE A 6 -5.87 5.42 -12.34
N ALA A 7 -6.18 4.75 -11.22
CA ALA A 7 -7.50 4.79 -10.60
C ALA A 7 -7.69 6.09 -9.82
N ALA A 8 -6.69 6.48 -9.03
CA ALA A 8 -6.69 7.70 -8.22
C ALA A 8 -5.27 8.23 -8.03
N SER A 9 -5.12 9.51 -7.66
CA SER A 9 -3.82 10.11 -7.34
C SER A 9 -3.95 11.22 -6.31
N TYR A 10 -2.97 11.30 -5.43
CA TYR A 10 -2.87 12.34 -4.42
C TYR A 10 -1.42 12.65 -4.13
N LYS A 11 -1.00 13.90 -4.37
CA LYS A 11 0.41 14.31 -4.33
C LYS A 11 1.27 13.36 -5.20
N ASN A 12 2.29 12.74 -4.61
CA ASN A 12 3.19 11.80 -5.28
C ASN A 12 2.68 10.35 -5.22
N PHE A 13 1.46 10.10 -4.74
CA PHE A 13 0.90 8.75 -4.64
C PHE A 13 -0.09 8.49 -5.78
N HIS A 14 0.02 7.32 -6.41
CA HIS A 14 -0.79 6.93 -7.57
C HIS A 14 -1.31 5.51 -7.42
N VAL A 15 -2.62 5.32 -7.53
CA VAL A 15 -3.26 4.01 -7.42
C VAL A 15 -3.35 3.38 -8.80
N LEU A 16 -2.83 2.16 -8.93
CA LEU A 16 -2.98 1.33 -10.12
C LEU A 16 -3.80 0.09 -9.81
N ALA A 17 -4.84 -0.17 -10.58
CA ALA A 17 -5.49 -1.48 -10.57
C ALA A 17 -4.56 -2.50 -11.23
N HIS A 18 -4.41 -3.69 -10.64
CA HIS A 18 -3.68 -4.79 -11.25
C HIS A 18 -4.39 -6.12 -11.02
N ASN A 19 -4.00 -7.14 -11.79
CA ASN A 19 -4.47 -8.52 -11.61
C ASN A 19 -3.31 -9.52 -11.38
N LEU A 20 -2.15 -8.99 -10.96
CA LEU A 20 -0.98 -9.79 -10.58
C LEU A 20 -1.29 -10.69 -9.37
N ASP A 21 -0.66 -11.86 -9.35
CA ASP A 21 -0.67 -12.75 -8.19
C ASP A 21 0.43 -12.39 -7.17
N GLU A 22 0.53 -13.20 -6.12
CA GLU A 22 1.48 -13.03 -5.02
C GLU A 22 2.94 -13.08 -5.48
N THR A 23 3.21 -13.76 -6.61
CA THR A 23 4.55 -13.91 -7.19
C THR A 23 4.86 -12.89 -8.29
N GLY A 24 3.88 -12.07 -8.65
CA GLY A 24 4.05 -11.05 -9.69
C GLY A 24 5.01 -9.94 -9.27
N ASP A 25 5.74 -9.39 -10.24
CA ASP A 25 6.68 -8.28 -10.00
C ASP A 25 5.92 -6.94 -9.86
N LEU A 26 5.40 -6.70 -8.66
CA LEU A 26 4.74 -5.44 -8.31
C LEU A 26 5.69 -4.25 -8.30
N LYS A 27 7.00 -4.47 -8.12
CA LYS A 27 7.98 -3.38 -8.20
C LYS A 27 8.13 -2.88 -9.64
N ALA A 28 8.04 -3.77 -10.62
CA ALA A 28 8.05 -3.41 -12.03
C ALA A 28 6.74 -2.72 -12.47
N VAL A 29 5.57 -3.09 -11.93
CA VAL A 29 4.27 -2.65 -12.46
C VAL A 29 4.11 -1.12 -12.48
N CYS A 30 4.53 -0.44 -11.41
CA CYS A 30 4.46 1.02 -11.30
C CYS A 30 5.32 1.68 -12.38
N LYS A 31 6.57 1.23 -12.51
CA LYS A 31 7.53 1.79 -13.46
C LYS A 31 7.12 1.53 -14.90
N GLU A 32 6.70 0.31 -15.23
CA GLU A 32 6.30 -0.08 -16.58
C GLU A 32 5.03 0.66 -17.03
N THR A 33 4.10 0.93 -16.10
CA THR A 33 2.83 1.58 -16.40
C THR A 33 2.94 3.10 -16.43
N LEU A 34 3.66 3.69 -15.47
CA LEU A 34 3.64 5.14 -15.24
C LEU A 34 4.92 5.86 -15.66
N GLY A 35 6.05 5.15 -15.75
CA GLY A 35 7.33 5.68 -16.17
C GLY A 35 8.43 5.54 -15.10
N ILE A 36 9.65 5.93 -15.48
CA ILE A 36 10.84 5.84 -14.60
C ILE A 36 10.74 6.72 -13.35
N GLY A 37 9.93 7.79 -13.38
CA GLY A 37 9.71 8.73 -12.30
C GLY A 37 8.93 8.19 -11.09
N VAL A 38 8.50 6.93 -11.12
CA VAL A 38 7.79 6.28 -10.03
C VAL A 38 8.36 4.91 -9.67
N ARG A 39 8.09 4.48 -8.43
CA ARG A 39 8.30 3.12 -7.94
C ARG A 39 7.06 2.64 -7.18
N LEU A 40 7.08 1.39 -6.71
CA LEU A 40 6.10 0.93 -5.72
C LEU A 40 6.28 1.75 -4.44
N ALA A 41 5.17 2.24 -3.88
CA ALA A 41 5.21 2.92 -2.59
C ALA A 41 5.64 1.93 -1.50
N ASP A 42 6.40 2.44 -0.55
CA ASP A 42 6.76 1.75 0.67
C ASP A 42 5.93 2.31 1.83
N TRP A 43 5.69 1.51 2.86
CA TRP A 43 5.05 1.97 4.08
C TRP A 43 5.75 3.21 4.67
N ASN A 44 7.08 3.28 4.57
CA ASN A 44 7.83 4.45 5.05
C ASN A 44 7.52 5.74 4.27
N ASP A 45 7.07 5.68 3.01
CA ASP A 45 6.61 6.88 2.28
C ASP A 45 5.34 7.47 2.91
N ILE A 46 4.44 6.59 3.36
CA ILE A 46 3.17 6.97 4.01
C ILE A 46 3.45 7.51 5.40
N LEU A 47 4.36 6.87 6.16
CA LEU A 47 4.81 7.36 7.46
C LEU A 47 5.47 8.73 7.35
N ALA A 48 6.34 8.95 6.35
CA ALA A 48 6.97 10.23 6.12
C ALA A 48 5.93 11.32 5.82
N TYR A 49 5.01 11.04 4.89
CA TYR A 49 3.89 11.94 4.59
C TYR A 49 3.11 12.35 5.84
N TYR A 50 2.77 11.39 6.71
CA TYR A 50 2.05 11.65 7.95
C TYR A 50 2.87 12.47 8.95
N ARG A 51 4.14 12.09 9.18
CA ARG A 51 5.05 12.77 10.11
C ARG A 51 5.35 14.21 9.71
N GLU A 52 5.32 14.51 8.41
CA GLU A 52 5.45 15.86 7.87
C GLU A 52 4.15 16.70 8.01
N GLY A 53 3.11 16.16 8.66
CA GLY A 53 1.85 16.85 8.89
C GLY A 53 0.80 16.60 7.80
N GLY A 54 0.96 15.55 6.99
CA GLY A 54 -0.03 15.11 6.03
C GLY A 54 -1.34 14.65 6.68
N SER A 55 -2.48 15.04 6.10
CA SER A 55 -3.81 14.59 6.53
C SER A 55 -4.09 13.17 6.03
N LEU A 56 -4.36 12.22 6.94
CA LEU A 56 -4.80 10.87 6.56
C LEU A 56 -6.19 10.90 5.94
N GLU A 57 -7.08 11.78 6.41
CA GLU A 57 -8.43 11.93 5.84
C GLU A 57 -8.37 12.32 4.36
N ASP A 58 -7.55 13.32 4.00
CA ASP A 58 -7.37 13.73 2.61
C ASP A 58 -6.71 12.64 1.77
N PHE A 59 -5.71 11.96 2.34
CA PHE A 59 -5.00 10.87 1.68
C PHE A 59 -5.95 9.71 1.34
N ILE A 60 -6.73 9.26 2.32
CA ILE A 60 -7.72 8.18 2.18
C ILE A 60 -8.79 8.58 1.18
N ALA A 61 -9.34 9.79 1.31
CA ALA A 61 -10.41 10.26 0.45
C ALA A 61 -9.96 10.39 -1.01
N ALA A 62 -8.78 10.98 -1.24
CA ALA A 62 -8.28 11.24 -2.59
C ALA A 62 -7.74 10.00 -3.30
N LEU A 63 -7.23 9.01 -2.55
CA LEU A 63 -6.79 7.72 -3.10
C LEU A 63 -7.91 6.67 -3.13
N GLU A 64 -9.11 7.04 -2.69
CA GLU A 64 -10.30 6.17 -2.65
C GLU A 64 -10.06 4.86 -1.87
N ILE A 65 -9.34 4.93 -0.74
CA ILE A 65 -9.04 3.75 0.10
C ILE A 65 -10.32 3.34 0.85
N PRO A 66 -10.92 2.19 0.52
CA PRO A 66 -12.14 1.73 1.17
C PRO A 66 -11.82 1.11 2.53
N LEU A 67 -12.83 0.97 3.39
CA LEU A 67 -12.72 0.13 4.59
C LEU A 67 -12.43 -1.32 4.21
N GLU A 68 -11.63 -2.02 5.02
CA GLU A 68 -11.32 -3.44 4.83
C GLU A 68 -12.56 -4.34 5.00
N TYR A 69 -13.57 -3.89 5.75
CA TYR A 69 -14.78 -4.65 6.09
C TYR A 69 -16.05 -3.77 5.97
N VAL A 70 -17.22 -4.40 5.92
CA VAL A 70 -18.52 -3.70 6.04
C VAL A 70 -18.88 -3.52 7.52
N ASN A 71 -18.72 -4.58 8.32
CA ASN A 71 -18.86 -4.56 9.78
C ASN A 71 -17.56 -5.09 10.41
N PRO A 72 -17.02 -4.45 11.47
CA PRO A 72 -15.79 -4.90 12.12
C PRO A 72 -15.88 -6.31 12.75
N ASN A 73 -17.08 -6.86 12.90
CA ASN A 73 -17.32 -8.23 13.34
C ASN A 73 -17.39 -9.24 12.20
N ASP A 74 -17.37 -8.81 10.93
CA ASP A 74 -17.38 -9.71 9.77
C ASP A 74 -16.08 -10.50 9.74
N THR A 75 -16.13 -11.79 9.37
CA THR A 75 -14.93 -12.64 9.34
C THR A 75 -14.12 -12.50 8.05
N ASP A 76 -14.75 -12.00 6.99
CA ASP A 76 -14.17 -11.92 5.65
C ASP A 76 -13.98 -10.46 5.24
N PRO A 77 -12.80 -10.09 4.70
CA PRO A 77 -12.59 -8.77 4.14
C PRO A 77 -13.47 -8.54 2.91
N ILE A 78 -13.73 -7.27 2.61
CA ILE A 78 -14.23 -6.87 1.29
C ILE A 78 -13.14 -7.24 0.26
N PRO A 79 -13.47 -8.02 -0.79
CA PRO A 79 -12.50 -8.38 -1.82
C PRO A 79 -11.91 -7.15 -2.52
N ASN A 80 -10.65 -7.24 -2.94
CA ASN A 80 -9.95 -6.20 -3.72
C ASN A 80 -9.79 -4.83 -3.02
N THR A 81 -9.75 -4.81 -1.68
CA THR A 81 -9.47 -3.59 -0.91
C THR A 81 -8.01 -3.41 -0.52
N ALA A 82 -7.14 -4.38 -0.86
CA ALA A 82 -5.73 -4.33 -0.55
C ALA A 82 -4.95 -3.41 -1.51
N TYR A 83 -4.31 -2.39 -0.95
CA TYR A 83 -3.39 -1.48 -1.65
C TYR A 83 -1.96 -1.98 -1.40
N ARG A 84 -1.45 -2.80 -2.31
CA ARG A 84 -0.14 -3.44 -2.19
C ARG A 84 0.98 -2.40 -2.22
N ILE A 85 1.92 -2.59 -1.30
CA ILE A 85 3.08 -1.74 -1.06
C ILE A 85 4.26 -2.63 -0.66
N SER A 86 5.45 -2.05 -0.51
CA SER A 86 6.55 -2.68 0.21
C SER A 86 6.64 -2.18 1.65
N MET A 87 7.41 -2.90 2.47
CA MET A 87 7.88 -2.43 3.76
C MET A 87 9.39 -2.61 3.83
N ASN A 88 10.13 -1.51 4.03
CA ASN A 88 11.60 -1.46 3.96
C ASN A 88 12.14 -2.04 2.65
N GLY A 89 11.42 -1.82 1.54
CA GLY A 89 11.73 -2.36 0.23
C GLY A 89 11.36 -3.83 0.04
N GLU A 90 10.88 -4.55 1.05
CA GLU A 90 10.42 -5.94 0.92
C GLU A 90 8.94 -6.01 0.56
N LEU A 91 8.60 -6.83 -0.43
CA LEU A 91 7.21 -7.00 -0.89
C LEU A 91 6.47 -8.08 -0.09
N ILE A 92 7.22 -9.10 0.35
CA ILE A 92 6.69 -10.30 0.99
C ILE A 92 7.11 -10.30 2.46
N TRP A 93 6.15 -10.57 3.33
CA TRP A 93 6.39 -10.72 4.77
C TRP A 93 6.85 -12.13 5.12
N ASP A 94 6.05 -13.13 4.75
CA ASP A 94 6.32 -14.56 5.00
C ASP A 94 5.55 -15.42 3.98
N GLY A 95 6.16 -16.51 3.53
CA GLY A 95 5.64 -17.37 2.47
C GLY A 95 5.27 -16.58 1.21
N ASP A 96 3.98 -16.55 0.87
CA ASP A 96 3.42 -15.79 -0.26
C ASP A 96 2.57 -14.58 0.20
N ARG A 97 2.72 -14.15 1.46
CA ARG A 97 1.95 -13.01 2.00
C ARG A 97 2.60 -11.69 1.62
N HIS A 98 1.92 -10.89 0.83
CA HIS A 98 2.39 -9.55 0.43
C HIS A 98 1.92 -8.48 1.41
N TYR A 99 2.70 -7.42 1.56
CA TYR A 99 2.30 -6.24 2.33
C TYR A 99 1.24 -5.42 1.59
N PHE A 100 0.32 -4.83 2.36
CA PHE A 100 -0.68 -3.90 1.83
C PHE A 100 -1.13 -2.89 2.90
N VAL A 101 -1.71 -1.78 2.45
CA VAL A 101 -2.41 -0.81 3.31
C VAL A 101 -3.88 -1.19 3.43
N ALA A 102 -4.38 -1.18 4.66
CA ALA A 102 -5.78 -1.36 5.00
C ALA A 102 -6.29 -0.16 5.81
N ARG A 103 -7.54 0.26 5.58
CA ARG A 103 -8.24 1.26 6.37
C ARG A 103 -9.17 0.58 7.37
N HIS A 104 -9.08 0.97 8.64
CA HIS A 104 -9.95 0.43 9.70
C HIS A 104 -10.68 1.50 10.54
N ASP A 105 -10.45 2.81 10.32
CA ASP A 105 -11.10 3.91 11.06
C ASP A 105 -11.12 3.67 12.58
N HIS A 106 -9.93 3.38 13.13
CA HIS A 106 -9.70 3.11 14.55
C HIS A 106 -10.35 1.83 15.12
N THR A 107 -10.95 1.02 14.26
CA THR A 107 -11.61 -0.23 14.65
C THR A 107 -11.02 -1.39 13.86
N LYS A 108 -9.80 -1.81 14.19
CA LYS A 108 -9.21 -3.00 13.56
C LYS A 108 -9.98 -4.26 13.96
N ARG A 109 -10.31 -5.09 12.97
CA ARG A 109 -10.95 -6.39 13.19
C ARG A 109 -10.05 -7.34 14.01
N ALA A 110 -10.68 -8.15 14.86
CA ALA A 110 -10.01 -9.23 15.59
C ALA A 110 -9.42 -10.28 14.61
N GLY A 111 -8.14 -10.60 14.76
CA GLY A 111 -7.44 -11.55 13.90
C GLY A 111 -6.81 -10.95 12.63
N PHE A 112 -6.99 -9.64 12.39
CA PHE A 112 -6.23 -8.96 11.35
C PHE A 112 -4.73 -8.93 11.70
N LEU A 113 -3.91 -9.41 10.77
CA LEU A 113 -2.46 -9.46 10.91
C LEU A 113 -1.86 -8.08 10.59
N ALA A 114 -1.82 -7.21 11.60
CA ALA A 114 -1.19 -5.90 11.54
C ALA A 114 0.30 -6.01 11.88
N HIS A 115 1.13 -5.32 11.10
CA HIS A 115 2.58 -5.19 11.34
C HIS A 115 2.94 -3.81 11.88
N ASP A 116 2.17 -2.78 11.51
CA ASP A 116 2.30 -1.40 11.97
C ASP A 116 0.98 -0.65 11.75
N ASP A 117 0.81 0.51 12.36
CA ASP A 117 -0.37 1.36 12.17
C ASP A 117 -0.06 2.86 12.28
N ILE A 118 -0.95 3.66 11.71
CA ILE A 118 -0.94 5.11 11.83
C ILE A 118 -2.25 5.53 12.47
N ASP A 119 -2.14 6.37 13.50
CA ASP A 119 -3.29 7.02 14.14
C ASP A 119 -4.27 6.00 14.73
N ASP A 120 -3.80 5.14 15.65
CA ASP A 120 -4.60 4.12 16.34
C ASP A 120 -5.41 3.26 15.35
N TYR A 121 -4.73 2.59 14.41
CA TYR A 121 -5.36 1.79 13.35
C TYR A 121 -6.31 2.54 12.40
N HIS A 122 -6.19 3.86 12.22
CA HIS A 122 -6.90 4.52 11.12
C HIS A 122 -6.44 3.93 9.76
N LEU A 123 -5.12 3.85 9.56
CA LEU A 123 -4.47 3.05 8.53
C LEU A 123 -3.57 2.00 9.15
N THR A 124 -3.45 0.86 8.50
CA THR A 124 -2.70 -0.29 9.01
C THR A 124 -1.87 -0.92 7.91
N LEU A 125 -0.63 -1.27 8.23
CA LEU A 125 0.20 -2.15 7.43
C LEU A 125 -0.22 -3.60 7.72
N GLY A 126 -0.81 -4.26 6.74
CA GLY A 126 -1.20 -5.68 6.82
C GLY A 126 -0.36 -6.56 5.90
N SER A 127 -0.51 -7.88 6.05
CA SER A 127 -0.07 -8.83 5.02
C SER A 127 -1.00 -10.03 4.85
N TRP A 128 -1.23 -10.44 3.59
CA TRP A 128 -2.13 -11.54 3.25
C TRP A 128 -1.79 -12.18 1.91
N PHE A 129 -2.43 -13.32 1.62
CA PHE A 129 -2.38 -13.98 0.31
C PHE A 129 -3.45 -13.39 -0.62
N GLY A 130 -3.34 -13.59 -1.92
CA GLY A 130 -4.38 -13.27 -2.90
C GLY A 130 -3.83 -12.76 -4.23
N LYS A 131 -4.73 -12.64 -5.21
CA LYS A 131 -4.46 -12.06 -6.54
C LYS A 131 -5.24 -10.76 -6.72
N GLY A 132 -4.69 -9.86 -7.52
CA GLY A 132 -5.33 -8.58 -7.86
C GLY A 132 -5.39 -7.58 -6.71
N GLY A 133 -6.25 -6.57 -6.89
CA GLY A 133 -6.39 -5.41 -6.02
C GLY A 133 -5.75 -4.17 -6.63
N PHE A 134 -5.11 -3.37 -5.78
CA PHE A 134 -4.44 -2.13 -6.18
C PHE A 134 -2.97 -2.18 -5.81
N ALA A 135 -2.13 -1.51 -6.60
CA ALA A 135 -0.76 -1.17 -6.24
C ALA A 135 -0.72 0.33 -5.97
N LEU A 136 -0.15 0.72 -4.83
CA LEU A 136 0.13 2.11 -4.56
C LEU A 136 1.54 2.43 -5.04
N CYS A 137 1.65 3.35 -6.00
CA CYS A 137 2.93 3.82 -6.52
C CYS A 137 3.28 5.16 -5.89
N TYR A 138 4.58 5.44 -5.78
CA TYR A 138 5.12 6.70 -5.27
C TYR A 138 6.08 7.33 -6.29
N GLY A 139 5.98 8.64 -6.50
CA GLY A 139 6.93 9.41 -7.30
C GLY A 139 6.28 10.56 -8.09
N ASP A 140 7.03 11.11 -9.03
CA ASP A 140 6.58 12.18 -9.92
C ASP A 140 6.44 11.61 -11.34
N LEU A 141 5.22 11.68 -11.90
CA LEU A 141 4.90 11.16 -13.22
C LEU A 141 5.67 11.83 -14.36
N ASP A 142 6.17 13.05 -14.15
CA ASP A 142 6.93 13.82 -15.13
C ASP A 142 8.44 13.70 -14.92
N SER A 143 8.87 13.08 -13.82
CA SER A 143 10.30 12.85 -13.54
C SER A 143 10.92 11.83 -14.49
N THR A 144 12.17 12.09 -14.86
CA THR A 144 13.00 11.17 -15.67
C THR A 144 13.96 10.33 -14.82
N VAL A 145 13.91 10.48 -13.49
CA VAL A 145 14.70 9.71 -12.53
C VAL A 145 13.79 9.08 -11.50
N ALA A 146 14.13 7.86 -11.07
CA ALA A 146 13.38 7.18 -10.02
C ALA A 146 13.42 7.99 -8.72
N PRO A 147 12.31 8.04 -7.96
CA PRO A 147 12.30 8.66 -6.65
C PRO A 147 13.24 7.87 -5.72
N PRO A 148 13.85 8.53 -4.73
CA PRO A 148 14.70 7.84 -3.78
C PRO A 148 13.92 6.77 -3.02
N GLU A 149 14.59 5.71 -2.60
CA GLU A 149 14.06 4.79 -1.60
C GLU A 149 13.86 5.57 -0.28
N PRO A 150 12.79 5.29 0.49
CA PRO A 150 12.55 6.00 1.72
C PRO A 150 13.53 5.54 2.82
N ASP A 151 13.75 6.41 3.81
CA ASP A 151 14.51 6.03 4.99
C ASP A 151 13.81 4.88 5.73
N ILE A 152 14.57 3.88 6.16
CA ILE A 152 14.06 2.74 6.92
C ILE A 152 13.82 3.19 8.35
N THR A 153 12.55 3.27 8.78
CA THR A 153 12.25 3.91 10.06
C THR A 153 12.25 2.95 11.25
N GLU A 154 11.89 1.66 11.09
CA GLU A 154 12.14 0.56 12.07
C GLU A 154 12.11 -0.82 11.35
N PRO A 155 12.80 -1.87 11.85
CA PRO A 155 12.69 -3.22 11.29
C PRO A 155 11.35 -3.87 11.66
N VAL A 156 10.66 -4.47 10.67
CA VAL A 156 9.53 -5.37 10.92
C VAL A 156 10.02 -6.55 11.76
N GLN A 157 9.35 -6.83 12.87
CA GLN A 157 9.49 -8.10 13.58
C GLN A 157 8.98 -9.23 12.65
N THR A 158 9.84 -9.79 11.81
CA THR A 158 9.52 -11.04 11.10
C THR A 158 9.35 -12.12 12.17
N SER A 159 8.21 -12.81 12.19
CA SER A 159 8.03 -13.95 13.09
C SER A 159 8.93 -15.10 12.64
N GLY A 160 10.18 -15.08 13.11
CA GLY A 160 11.07 -16.23 13.01
C GLY A 160 10.65 -17.28 14.03
N GLY A 161 10.21 -18.43 13.52
CA GLY A 161 9.95 -19.66 14.26
C GLY A 161 9.81 -20.84 13.33
#